data_AF-A0A3P7DT82-F1
#
_entry.id   AF-A0A3P7DT82-F1
#
_cell.length_a   1.000
_cell.length_b   1.000
_cell.length_c   1.000
_cell.angle_alpha   90.00
_cell.angle_beta   90.00
_cell.angle_gamma   90.00
#
_symmetry.space_group_name_H-M   'P 1'
#
loop_
_entity.id
_entity.type
_entity.pdbx_description
1 polymer ?
#
loop_
_entity_poly.entity_id
_entity_poly.type
_entity_poly.pdbx_seq_one_letter_code
_entity_poly.pdbx_strand_id
1 'polypeptide(L)'
;MLAILLVRGLTLPGAELDKCMFEAVNNSMITIELHSISLGFVVFSILGYMSVIVDKNIAEIVKPGPGLAFLAYPEVASNLPLKQVWSMLFFLMITILGLDSQICMLEGLYTALEDVFPHFLRKYKKTSLALTCLFFFILGIPMVTYVRF
;
A
#
# COMPACT_ATOMS: atom_id res chain seq x y z
N MET A 1 2.77 8.81 -1.05
CA MET A 1 2.89 10.20 -0.54
C MET A 1 4.20 10.90 -0.94
N LEU A 2 5.39 10.36 -0.64
CA LEU A 2 6.66 11.04 -0.93
C LEU A 2 6.87 11.36 -2.43
N ALA A 3 6.53 10.43 -3.32
CA ALA A 3 6.61 10.63 -4.77
C ALA A 3 5.73 11.80 -5.28
N ILE A 4 4.54 11.97 -4.71
CA ILE A 4 3.61 13.06 -5.05
C ILE A 4 4.19 14.41 -4.60
N LEU A 5 4.81 14.44 -3.41
CA LEU A 5 5.49 15.63 -2.91
C LEU A 5 6.71 15.98 -3.76
N LEU A 6 7.46 15.00 -4.27
CA LEU A 6 8.57 15.26 -5.20
C LEU A 6 8.07 15.87 -6.51
N VAL A 7 7.03 15.29 -7.12
CA VAL A 7 6.44 15.80 -8.36
C VAL A 7 5.91 17.23 -8.21
N ARG A 8 5.15 17.51 -7.15
CA ARG A 8 4.66 18.87 -6.89
C ARG A 8 5.80 19.82 -6.53
N GLY A 9 6.82 19.32 -5.84
CA GLY A 9 8.02 20.04 -5.47
C GLY A 9 8.84 20.51 -6.68
N LEU A 10 8.85 19.76 -7.79
CA LEU A 10 9.55 20.16 -9.02
C LEU A 10 9.05 21.49 -9.63
N THR A 11 7.91 22.02 -9.18
CA THR A 11 7.41 23.35 -9.57
C THR A 11 7.99 24.51 -8.74
N LEU A 12 8.71 24.21 -7.65
CA LEU A 12 9.33 25.20 -6.77
C LEU A 12 10.74 25.56 -7.26
N PRO A 13 11.20 26.81 -7.02
CA PRO A 13 12.59 27.17 -7.27
C PRO A 13 13.51 26.28 -6.43
N GLY A 14 14.60 25.77 -7.02
CA GLY A 14 15.39 24.65 -6.47
C GLY A 14 15.82 24.78 -5.01
N ALA A 15 16.13 26.00 -4.54
CA ALA A 15 16.52 26.22 -3.14
C ALA A 15 15.38 26.03 -2.12
N GLU A 16 14.13 26.31 -2.50
CA GLU A 16 12.95 26.02 -1.67
C GLU A 16 12.57 24.54 -1.76
N LEU A 17 12.78 23.92 -2.93
CA LEU A 17 12.55 22.50 -3.15
C LEU A 17 13.40 21.63 -2.22
N ASP A 18 14.70 21.90 -2.10
CA ASP A 18 15.60 21.11 -1.24
C ASP A 18 15.17 21.17 0.23
N LYS A 19 14.79 22.35 0.73
CA LYS A 19 14.31 22.52 2.12
C LYS A 19 12.98 21.80 2.35
N CYS A 20 12.03 21.99 1.43
CA CYS A 20 10.70 21.37 1.53
C CYS A 20 10.79 19.84 1.42
N MET A 21 11.64 19.33 0.53
CA MET A 21 11.90 17.91 0.38
C MET A 21 12.56 17.32 1.63
N PHE A 22 13.57 17.99 2.19
CA PHE A 22 14.22 17.54 3.41
C PHE A 22 13.24 17.50 4.60
N GLU A 23 12.45 18.56 4.79
CA GLU A 23 11.44 18.65 5.85
C GLU A 23 10.34 17.60 5.67
N ALA A 24 9.86 17.40 4.44
CA ALA A 24 8.86 16.39 4.12
C ALA A 24 9.39 14.97 4.37
N VAL A 25 10.63 14.68 3.97
CA VAL A 25 11.27 13.39 4.22
C VAL A 25 11.42 13.14 5.70
N ASN A 26 11.94 14.11 6.47
CA ASN A 26 12.14 13.95 7.91
C ASN A 26 10.82 13.72 8.67
N ASN A 27 9.79 14.52 8.38
CA ASN A 27 8.46 14.35 9.00
C ASN A 27 7.78 13.04 8.61
N SER A 28 7.92 12.63 7.34
CA SER A 28 7.39 11.34 6.88
C SER A 28 8.11 10.16 7.55
N MET A 29 9.43 10.22 7.70
CA MET A 29 10.24 9.20 8.37
C MET A 29 9.77 9.02 9.81
N ILE A 30 9.66 10.11 10.58
CA ILE A 30 9.18 10.06 11.97
C ILE A 30 7.78 9.44 12.06
N THR A 31 6.87 9.82 11.15
CA THR A 31 5.50 9.30 11.14
C THR A 31 5.45 7.81 10.82
N ILE A 32 6.25 7.34 9.86
CA ILE A 32 6.30 5.94 9.44
C ILE A 32 6.87 5.05 10.55
N GLU A 33 7.93 5.48 11.24
CA GLU A 33 8.50 4.74 12.36
C GLU A 33 7.49 4.59 13.51
N LEU A 34 6.84 5.69 13.91
CA LEU A 34 5.81 5.67 14.96
C LEU A 34 4.63 4.77 14.60
N HIS A 35 4.17 4.82 13.35
CA HIS A 35 3.10 3.97 12.85
C HIS A 35 3.51 2.48 12.88
N SER A 36 4.72 2.16 12.42
CA SER A 36 5.24 0.79 12.36
C SER A 36 5.42 0.19 13.75
N ILE A 37 5.92 0.97 14.72
CA ILE A 37 6.02 0.56 16.12
C ILE A 37 4.63 0.27 16.71
N SER A 38 3.66 1.15 16.45
CA SER A 38 2.27 0.99 16.92
C SER A 38 1.61 -0.24 16.32
N LEU A 39 1.77 -0.46 15.01
CA LEU A 39 1.27 -1.65 14.33
C LEU A 39 1.94 -2.92 14.86
N GLY A 40 3.26 -2.89 15.09
CA GLY A 40 3.99 -3.99 15.70
C GLY A 40 3.39 -4.38 17.06
N PHE A 41 3.14 -3.39 17.92
CA PHE A 41 2.51 -3.61 19.23
C PHE A 41 1.11 -4.24 19.11
N VAL A 42 0.29 -3.75 18.17
CA VAL A 42 -1.06 -4.30 17.90
C VAL A 42 -0.97 -5.74 17.40
N VAL A 43 -0.11 -6.03 16.42
CA VAL A 43 0.05 -7.37 15.82
C VAL A 43 0.55 -8.37 16.86
N PHE A 44 1.60 -8.03 17.63
CA PHE A 44 2.11 -8.92 18.67
C PHE A 44 1.13 -9.15 19.82
N SER A 45 0.32 -8.16 20.19
CA SER A 45 -0.74 -8.34 21.20
C SER A 45 -1.80 -9.35 20.74
N ILE A 46 -2.20 -9.27 19.47
CA ILE A 46 -3.15 -10.20 18.86
C ILE A 46 -2.56 -11.61 18.74
N LEU A 47 -1.31 -11.72 18.30
CA LEU A 47 -0.61 -13.01 18.22
C LEU A 47 -0.44 -13.66 19.60
N GLY A 48 -0.12 -12.86 20.62
CA GLY A 48 -0.03 -13.32 22.01
C GLY A 48 -1.37 -13.88 22.50
N TYR A 49 -2.47 -13.16 22.27
CA TYR A 49 -3.82 -13.64 22.57
C TYR A 49 -4.17 -14.94 21.84
N MET A 50 -3.81 -15.05 20.56
CA MET A 50 -4.06 -16.26 19.77
C MET A 50 -3.27 -17.47 20.28
N SER A 51 -2.02 -17.28 20.71
CA SER A 51 -1.19 -18.39 21.22
C SER A 51 -1.80 -19.09 22.44
N VAL A 52 -2.52 -18.33 23.29
CA VAL A 52 -3.19 -18.87 24.49
C VAL A 52 -4.48 -19.61 24.13
N ILE A 53 -5.23 -19.17 23.13
CA ILE A 53 -6.52 -19.78 22.76
C ILE A 53 -6.34 -21.03 21.89
N VAL A 54 -5.41 -20.98 20.94
CA VAL A 54 -5.21 -22.06 19.97
C VAL A 54 -4.29 -23.16 20.53
N ASP A 55 -3.66 -22.93 21.69
CA ASP A 55 -2.66 -23.81 22.32
C ASP A 55 -1.51 -24.18 21.36
N LYS A 56 -1.13 -23.20 20.53
CA LYS A 56 -0.02 -23.32 19.57
C LYS A 56 1.06 -22.32 19.89
N ASN A 57 2.30 -22.73 19.69
CA ASN A 57 3.44 -21.83 19.84
C ASN A 57 3.36 -20.70 18.80
N ILE A 58 3.77 -19.48 19.19
CA ILE A 58 3.81 -18.31 18.29
C ILE A 58 4.61 -18.62 17.01
N ALA A 59 5.66 -19.44 17.10
CA ALA A 59 6.46 -19.85 15.95
C ALA A 59 5.69 -20.70 14.92
N GLU A 60 4.64 -21.41 15.33
CA GLU A 60 3.79 -22.20 14.42
C GLU A 60 2.75 -21.31 13.72
N ILE A 61 2.28 -20.27 14.42
CA ILE A 61 1.32 -19.29 13.92
C ILE A 61 2.00 -18.36 12.90
N VAL A 62 3.23 -17.90 13.19
CA VAL A 62 3.96 -16.91 12.37
C VAL A 62 4.80 -17.62 11.29
N LYS A 63 4.15 -18.23 10.30
CA LYS A 63 4.84 -18.73 9.10
C LYS A 63 5.11 -17.56 8.15
N PRO A 64 6.35 -17.24 7.79
CA PRO A 64 6.65 -16.10 6.92
C PRO A 64 5.99 -16.25 5.54
N GLY A 65 5.45 -15.16 5.01
CA GLY A 65 4.91 -15.07 3.65
C GLY A 65 3.54 -14.40 3.56
N PRO A 66 3.06 -14.07 2.35
CA PRO A 66 1.76 -13.45 2.15
C PRO A 66 0.62 -14.35 2.64
N GLY A 67 0.81 -15.68 2.57
CA GLY A 67 -0.14 -16.66 3.10
C GLY A 67 -0.37 -16.53 4.61
N LEU A 68 0.54 -15.93 5.37
CA LEU A 68 0.35 -15.67 6.80
C LEU A 68 -0.85 -14.77 7.05
N ALA A 69 -0.88 -13.64 6.35
CA ALA A 69 -1.94 -12.65 6.49
C ALA A 69 -3.29 -13.23 6.04
N PHE A 70 -3.31 -14.06 5.00
CA PHE A 70 -4.55 -14.62 4.44
C PHE A 70 -5.02 -15.92 5.11
N LEU A 71 -4.16 -16.64 5.85
CA LEU A 71 -4.53 -17.87 6.55
C LEU A 71 -4.64 -17.68 8.06
N ALA A 72 -3.61 -17.10 8.69
CA ALA A 72 -3.58 -16.94 10.14
C ALA A 72 -4.54 -15.84 10.62
N TYR A 73 -4.69 -14.74 9.87
CA TYR A 73 -5.57 -13.66 10.31
C TYR A 73 -7.05 -14.08 10.35
N PRO A 74 -7.61 -14.75 9.32
CA PRO A 74 -8.97 -15.29 9.43
C PRO A 74 -9.14 -16.28 10.60
N GLU A 75 -8.12 -17.10 10.88
CA GLU A 75 -8.11 -18.01 12.04
C GLU A 75 -8.20 -17.22 13.36
N VAL A 76 -7.41 -16.14 13.52
CA VAL A 76 -7.52 -15.21 14.67
C VAL A 76 -8.90 -14.56 14.72
N ALA A 77 -9.36 -13.98 13.62
CA ALA A 77 -10.62 -13.25 13.54
C ALA A 77 -11.82 -14.14 13.89
N SER A 78 -11.73 -15.44 13.62
CA SER A 78 -12.72 -16.43 14.00
C SER A 78 -12.82 -16.69 15.51
N ASN A 79 -11.83 -16.29 16.30
CA ASN A 79 -11.82 -16.45 17.76
C ASN A 79 -12.26 -15.18 18.52
N LEU A 80 -12.37 -14.04 17.83
CA LEU A 80 -12.80 -12.77 18.43
C LEU A 80 -14.34 -12.67 18.49
N PRO A 81 -14.91 -12.00 19.51
CA PRO A 81 -16.32 -11.59 19.47
C PRO A 81 -16.52 -10.63 18.28
N LEU A 82 -17.62 -10.78 17.53
CA LEU A 82 -17.89 -10.07 16.27
C LEU A 82 -16.97 -10.45 15.09
N LYS A 83 -16.72 -11.75 14.90
CA LYS A 83 -15.87 -12.35 13.85
C LYS A 83 -16.01 -11.69 12.46
N GLN A 84 -17.24 -11.42 12.05
CA GLN A 84 -17.57 -10.85 10.74
C GLN A 84 -17.08 -9.42 10.58
N VAL A 85 -17.20 -8.58 11.62
CA VAL A 85 -16.77 -7.18 11.58
C VAL A 85 -15.24 -7.10 11.52
N TRP A 86 -14.54 -7.90 12.33
CA TRP A 86 -13.09 -7.95 12.33
C TRP A 86 -12.51 -8.44 11.01
N SER A 87 -13.10 -9.47 10.41
CA SER A 87 -12.67 -9.98 9.10
C SER A 87 -12.87 -8.92 8.00
N MET A 88 -14.03 -8.25 7.95
CA MET A 88 -14.30 -7.17 7.00
C MET A 88 -13.31 -6.01 7.15
N LEU A 89 -13.03 -5.57 8.38
CA LEU A 89 -12.11 -4.46 8.65
C LEU A 89 -10.69 -4.79 8.17
N PHE A 90 -10.24 -6.01 8.37
CA PHE A 90 -8.91 -6.44 7.92
C PHE A 90 -8.78 -6.49 6.40
N PHE A 91 -9.74 -7.12 5.71
CA PHE A 91 -9.75 -7.15 4.25
C PHE A 91 -9.83 -5.73 3.68
N LEU A 92 -10.65 -4.86 4.27
CA LEU A 92 -10.73 -3.46 3.88
C LEU A 92 -9.41 -2.71 4.14
N MET A 93 -8.75 -2.94 5.27
CA MET A 93 -7.44 -2.36 5.58
C MET A 93 -6.40 -2.75 4.53
N ILE A 94 -6.20 -4.06 4.28
CA ILE A 94 -5.20 -4.51 3.30
C ILE A 94 -5.55 -4.06 1.87
N THR A 95 -6.84 -3.97 1.52
CA THR A 95 -7.29 -3.42 0.23
C THR A 95 -6.95 -1.95 0.12
N ILE A 96 -7.21 -1.13 1.14
CA ILE A 96 -6.86 0.29 1.13
C ILE A 96 -5.34 0.49 1.08
N LEU A 97 -4.57 -0.27 1.86
CA LEU A 97 -3.10 -0.23 1.85
C LEU A 97 -2.53 -0.56 0.46
N GLY A 98 -3.07 -1.59 -0.19
CA GLY A 98 -2.72 -1.95 -1.56
C GLY A 98 -3.11 -0.87 -2.56
N LEU A 99 -4.33 -0.35 -2.49
CA LEU A 99 -4.83 0.69 -3.38
C LEU A 99 -4.02 2.00 -3.28
N ASP A 100 -3.70 2.45 -2.06
CA ASP A 100 -2.90 3.66 -1.84
C ASP A 100 -1.53 3.57 -2.53
N SER A 101 -0.87 2.41 -2.37
CA SER A 101 0.44 2.13 -2.98
C SER A 101 0.35 2.13 -4.52
N GLN A 102 -0.68 1.52 -5.08
CA GLN A 102 -0.87 1.44 -6.53
C GLN A 102 -1.23 2.80 -7.15
N ILE A 103 -2.03 3.61 -6.47
CA ILE A 103 -2.36 4.98 -6.90
C ILE A 103 -1.08 5.83 -6.91
N CYS A 104 -0.25 5.74 -5.87
CA CYS A 104 1.03 6.46 -5.83
C CYS A 104 1.96 6.07 -6.98
N MET A 105 2.04 4.77 -7.32
CA MET A 105 2.87 4.28 -8.42
C MET A 105 2.35 4.76 -9.78
N LEU A 106 1.05 4.66 -10.02
CA LEU A 106 0.42 5.14 -11.24
C LEU A 106 0.59 6.65 -11.41
N GLU A 107 0.41 7.43 -10.35
CA GLU A 107 0.59 8.89 -10.39
C GLU A 107 2.04 9.27 -10.70
N GLY A 108 3.01 8.59 -10.07
CA GLY A 108 4.44 8.80 -10.35
C GLY A 108 4.79 8.50 -11.81
N LEU A 109 4.32 7.36 -12.33
CA LEU A 109 4.54 7.00 -13.74
C LEU A 109 3.83 7.96 -14.70
N TYR A 110 2.57 8.30 -14.42
CA TYR A 110 1.79 9.19 -15.27
C TYR A 110 2.39 10.60 -15.31
N THR A 111 2.93 11.09 -14.20
CA THR A 111 3.66 12.35 -14.17
C THR A 111 4.91 12.28 -15.05
N ALA A 112 5.72 11.23 -14.92
CA ALA A 112 6.91 11.06 -15.76
C ALA A 112 6.57 11.01 -17.26
N LEU A 113 5.42 10.41 -17.62
CA LEU A 113 4.91 10.44 -19.00
C LEU A 113 4.48 11.86 -19.41
N GLU A 114 3.79 12.60 -18.54
CA GLU A 114 3.37 14.00 -18.80
C GLU A 114 4.57 14.93 -19.03
N ASP A 115 5.69 14.70 -18.33
CA ASP A 115 6.93 15.48 -18.48
C ASP A 115 7.62 15.25 -19.83
N VAL A 116 7.55 14.04 -20.39
CA VAL A 116 8.15 13.71 -21.71
C VAL A 116 7.28 14.19 -22.89
N PHE A 117 5.96 14.09 -22.77
CA PHE A 117 5.02 14.48 -23.84
C PHE A 117 4.02 15.58 -23.40
N PRO A 118 4.51 16.78 -23.04
CA PRO A 118 3.67 17.82 -22.44
C PRO A 118 2.57 18.32 -23.38
N HIS A 119 2.81 18.33 -24.69
CA HIS A 119 1.88 18.89 -25.68
C HIS A 119 0.63 18.01 -25.90
N PHE A 120 0.80 16.69 -25.92
CA PHE A 120 -0.30 15.75 -26.15
C PHE A 120 -1.08 15.45 -24.87
N LEU A 121 -0.38 15.26 -23.75
CA LEU A 121 -0.98 14.76 -22.51
C LEU A 121 -1.70 15.86 -21.70
N ARG A 122 -1.22 17.12 -21.73
CA ARG A 122 -1.91 18.23 -21.03
C ARG A 122 -3.27 18.58 -21.62
N LYS A 123 -3.47 18.37 -22.93
CA LYS A 123 -4.74 18.71 -23.59
C LYS A 123 -5.88 17.76 -23.19
N TYR A 124 -5.56 16.50 -22.90
CA TYR A 124 -6.54 15.45 -22.60
C TYR A 124 -6.20 14.67 -21.33
N LYS A 125 -5.86 15.37 -20.23
CA LYS A 125 -5.43 14.74 -18.97
C LYS A 125 -6.34 13.58 -18.51
N LYS A 126 -7.66 13.80 -18.49
CA LYS A 126 -8.63 12.78 -18.05
C LYS A 126 -8.66 11.56 -18.97
N THR A 127 -8.70 11.78 -20.29
CA THR A 127 -8.77 10.71 -21.28
C THR A 127 -7.45 9.93 -21.36
N SER A 128 -6.32 10.63 -21.26
CA SER A 128 -5.01 10.00 -21.29
C SER A 128 -4.79 9.11 -20.09
N LEU A 129 -5.14 9.57 -18.88
CA LEU A 129 -5.05 8.74 -17.68
C LEU A 129 -5.92 7.49 -17.81
N ALA A 130 -7.16 7.62 -18.29
CA ALA A 130 -8.04 6.48 -18.53
C ALA A 130 -7.43 5.48 -19.54
N LEU A 131 -6.82 5.97 -20.64
CA LEU A 131 -6.16 5.13 -21.64
C LEU A 131 -4.95 4.40 -21.05
N THR A 132 -4.12 5.08 -20.27
CA THR A 132 -2.98 4.47 -19.57
C THR A 132 -3.43 3.39 -18.60
N CYS A 133 -4.49 3.65 -17.80
CA CYS A 133 -5.07 2.64 -16.92
C CYS A 133 -5.61 1.42 -17.69
N LEU A 134 -6.30 1.64 -18.82
CA LEU A 134 -6.78 0.55 -19.67
C LEU A 134 -5.64 -0.27 -20.27
N PHE A 135 -4.55 0.39 -20.69
CA PHE A 135 -3.35 -0.29 -21.19
C PHE A 135 -2.72 -1.18 -20.10
N PHE A 136 -2.54 -0.66 -18.88
CA PHE A 136 -2.06 -1.46 -17.75
C PHE A 136 -3.01 -2.58 -17.36
N PHE A 137 -4.32 -2.34 -17.45
CA PHE A 137 -5.33 -3.37 -17.22
C PHE A 137 -5.17 -4.53 -18.23
N ILE A 138 -5.02 -4.22 -19.52
CA ILE A 138 -4.81 -5.24 -20.58
C ILE A 138 -3.49 -6.00 -20.35
N LEU A 139 -2.40 -5.31 -20.01
CA LEU A 139 -1.13 -5.95 -19.66
C LEU A 139 -1.21 -6.81 -18.38
N GLY A 140 -2.16 -6.53 -17.50
CA GLY A 140 -2.41 -7.32 -16.29
C GLY A 140 -3.27 -8.57 -16.52
N ILE A 141 -4.06 -8.65 -17.61
CA ILE A 141 -4.89 -9.82 -17.93
C ILE A 141 -4.09 -11.13 -18.02
N PRO A 142 -2.90 -11.17 -18.65
CA PRO A 142 -2.03 -12.35 -18.63
C PRO A 142 -1.69 -12.88 -17.23
N MET A 143 -1.62 -12.01 -16.21
CA MET A 143 -1.30 -12.41 -14.83
C MET A 143 -2.48 -13.13 -14.14
N VAL A 144 -3.72 -12.82 -14.52
CA VAL A 144 -4.93 -13.47 -13.98
C VAL A 144 -5.22 -14.78 -14.72
N THR A 145 -4.65 -14.96 -15.91
CA THR A 145 -4.81 -16.19 -16.70
C THR A 145 -3.92 -17.29 -16.12
N TYR A 146 -4.49 -18.44 -15.78
CA TYR A 146 -3.85 -19.57 -15.13
C TYR A 146 -2.49 -19.97 -15.77
N VAL A 147 -1.38 -19.58 -15.14
CA VAL A 147 -0.10 -20.27 -15.33
C VAL A 147 -0.11 -21.48 -14.41
N ARG A 148 -0.25 -22.65 -15.03
CA ARG A 148 -0.25 -23.97 -14.40
C ARG A 148 1.20 -24.33 -14.05
N PHE A 149 1.60 -24.22 -12.78
CA PHE A 149 2.70 -24.97 -12.19
C PHE A 149 2.21 -25.62 -10.89
#